data_AF-A0A1A0HKI9-F1
#
_entry.id   AF-A0A1A0HKI9-F1
#
_cell.length_a   1.000
_cell.length_b   1.000
_cell.length_c   1.000
_cell.angle_alpha   90.00
_cell.angle_beta   90.00
_cell.angle_gamma   90.00
#
_symmetry.space_group_name_H-M   'P 1'
#
loop_
_entity.id
_entity.type
_entity.pdbx_description
1 polymer ?
#
loop_
_entity_poly.entity_id
_entity_poly.type
_entity_poly.pdbx_seq_one_letter_code
_entity_poly.pdbx_strand_id
1 'polypeptide(L)'
;MSYPSYVNNEPPTITLKEYDTAPWAGTTCVDRTKEGFVIVVMEDPKHVVAKVHPDDTENLNTIFKSAHEKFSDQLVEHKGDVPRK
;
A
#
# COMPACT_ATOMS: atom_id res chain seq x y z
N MET A 1 1.26 -17.98 -12.18
CA MET A 1 1.04 -17.19 -10.96
C MET A 1 -0.46 -16.97 -10.83
N SER A 2 -1.01 -17.12 -9.64
CA SER A 2 -2.45 -16.98 -9.38
C SER A 2 -2.66 -16.16 -8.13
N TYR A 3 -3.63 -15.26 -8.20
CA TYR A 3 -4.10 -14.49 -7.06
C TYR A 3 -4.86 -15.40 -6.08
N PRO A 4 -4.85 -15.07 -4.77
CA PRO A 4 -5.62 -15.80 -3.79
C PRO A 4 -7.10 -15.77 -4.14
N SER A 5 -7.78 -16.89 -3.91
CA SER A 5 -9.19 -17.03 -4.24
C SER A 5 -10.06 -16.19 -3.31
N TYR A 6 -11.13 -15.65 -3.87
CA TYR A 6 -12.10 -14.87 -3.12
C TYR A 6 -12.88 -15.83 -2.21
N VAL A 7 -13.06 -15.43 -0.96
CA VAL A 7 -13.85 -16.18 0.03
C VAL A 7 -15.18 -15.45 0.17
N ASN A 8 -16.30 -16.13 -0.14
CA ASN A 8 -17.64 -15.53 -0.10
C ASN A 8 -17.82 -14.30 -1.00
N ASN A 9 -17.22 -14.29 -2.20
CA ASN A 9 -17.16 -13.14 -3.11
C ASN A 9 -16.41 -11.91 -2.55
N GLU A 10 -15.72 -12.05 -1.43
CA GLU A 10 -14.84 -11.02 -0.90
C GLU A 10 -13.38 -11.39 -1.10
N PRO A 11 -12.50 -10.40 -1.36
CA PRO A 11 -11.07 -10.63 -1.36
C PRO A 11 -10.64 -11.11 0.04
N PRO A 12 -9.75 -12.11 0.12
CA PRO A 12 -9.31 -12.66 1.39
C PRO A 12 -8.54 -11.62 2.19
N THR A 13 -8.58 -11.76 3.52
CA THR A 13 -7.78 -10.95 4.42
C THR A 13 -6.46 -11.66 4.69
N ILE A 14 -5.33 -10.98 4.49
CA ILE A 14 -3.99 -11.51 4.76
C ILE A 14 -3.16 -10.53 5.58
N THR A 15 -2.16 -11.05 6.28
CA THR A 15 -1.16 -10.26 6.99
C THR A 15 -0.05 -9.77 6.05
N LEU A 16 0.70 -8.75 6.46
CA LEU A 16 1.88 -8.29 5.71
C LEU A 16 2.97 -9.35 5.57
N LYS A 17 3.09 -10.24 6.55
CA LYS A 17 4.04 -11.37 6.49
C LYS A 17 3.68 -12.36 5.38
N GLU A 18 2.39 -12.67 5.25
CA GLU A 18 1.89 -13.49 4.15
C GLU A 18 2.07 -12.78 2.81
N TYR A 19 1.85 -11.46 2.78
CA TYR A 19 2.10 -10.65 1.59
C TYR A 19 3.57 -10.67 1.15
N ASP A 20 4.52 -10.44 2.06
CA ASP A 20 5.97 -10.41 1.74
C ASP A 20 6.48 -11.72 1.12
N THR A 21 5.84 -12.85 1.43
CA THR A 21 6.21 -14.18 0.92
C THR A 21 5.36 -14.61 -0.27
N ALA A 22 4.35 -13.83 -0.65
CA ALA A 22 3.43 -14.19 -1.70
C ALA A 22 4.11 -14.08 -3.08
N PRO A 23 3.98 -15.11 -3.95
CA PRO A 23 4.60 -15.10 -5.28
C PRO A 23 4.03 -14.00 -6.19
N TRP A 24 2.85 -13.48 -5.87
CA TRP A 24 2.18 -12.40 -6.59
C TRP A 24 2.50 -11.00 -6.03
N ALA A 25 3.23 -10.89 -4.90
CA ALA A 25 3.58 -9.61 -4.30
C ALA A 25 4.36 -8.68 -5.23
N GLY A 26 5.16 -9.25 -6.14
CA GLY A 26 5.95 -8.49 -7.11
C GLY A 26 5.13 -7.80 -8.20
N THR A 27 3.86 -8.18 -8.39
CA THR A 27 2.95 -7.58 -9.39
C THR A 27 1.81 -6.80 -8.75
N THR A 28 1.85 -6.62 -7.43
CA THR A 28 0.82 -5.95 -6.65
C THR A 28 1.40 -4.87 -5.76
N CYS A 29 0.57 -3.95 -5.28
CA CYS A 29 0.95 -2.95 -4.31
C CYS A 29 -0.10 -2.80 -3.22
N VAL A 30 0.33 -2.32 -2.04
CA VAL A 30 -0.57 -1.94 -0.96
C VAL A 30 -1.09 -0.54 -1.21
N ASP A 31 -2.41 -0.38 -1.23
CA ASP A 31 -3.09 0.89 -1.37
C ASP A 31 -3.95 1.19 -0.14
N ARG A 32 -4.16 2.48 0.14
CA ARG A 32 -4.94 2.97 1.27
C ARG A 32 -6.33 3.39 0.80
N THR A 33 -7.35 2.74 1.36
CA THR A 33 -8.76 3.07 1.12
C THR A 33 -9.40 3.70 2.36
N LYS A 34 -10.68 4.10 2.24
CA LYS A 34 -11.47 4.59 3.38
C LYS A 34 -11.75 3.51 4.43
N GLU A 35 -11.76 2.24 4.02
CA GLU A 35 -12.10 1.09 4.88
C GLU A 35 -10.85 0.42 5.48
N GLY A 36 -9.66 0.72 4.97
CA GLY A 36 -8.40 0.13 5.44
C GLY A 36 -7.39 0.01 4.31
N PHE A 37 -6.40 -0.86 4.51
CA PHE A 37 -5.38 -1.16 3.52
C PHE A 37 -5.79 -2.37 2.68
N VAL A 38 -5.61 -2.25 1.37
CA VAL A 38 -5.92 -3.30 0.40
C VAL A 38 -4.70 -3.55 -0.47
N ILE A 39 -4.63 -4.74 -1.06
CA ILE A 39 -3.60 -5.09 -2.01
C ILE A 39 -4.24 -5.15 -3.40
N VAL A 40 -3.70 -4.38 -4.33
CA VAL A 40 -4.21 -4.22 -5.69
C VAL A 40 -3.15 -4.61 -6.71
N VAL A 41 -3.57 -4.95 -7.92
CA VAL A 41 -2.65 -5.23 -9.04
C VAL A 41 -2.07 -3.92 -9.55
N MET A 42 -0.76 -3.87 -9.78
CA MET A 42 -0.11 -2.64 -10.28
C MET A 42 -0.62 -2.23 -11.66
N GLU A 43 -0.88 -3.21 -12.54
CA GLU A 43 -1.40 -2.97 -13.90
C GLU A 43 -2.89 -2.59 -13.91
N ASP A 44 -3.65 -3.01 -12.89
CA ASP A 44 -5.07 -2.66 -12.72
C ASP A 44 -5.36 -2.34 -11.24
N PRO A 45 -5.18 -1.07 -10.81
CA PRO A 45 -5.38 -0.66 -9.43
C PRO A 45 -6.83 -0.81 -8.93
N LYS A 46 -7.80 -1.05 -9.83
CA LYS A 46 -9.18 -1.33 -9.46
C LYS A 46 -9.37 -2.79 -9.03
N HIS A 47 -8.43 -3.67 -9.36
CA HIS A 47 -8.49 -5.08 -9.02
C HIS A 47 -7.90 -5.34 -7.64
N VAL A 48 -8.78 -5.47 -6.64
CA VAL A 48 -8.40 -5.80 -5.26
C VAL A 48 -8.18 -7.31 -5.12
N VAL A 49 -6.94 -7.68 -4.83
CA VAL A 49 -6.48 -9.06 -4.69
C VAL A 49 -6.70 -9.58 -3.26
N ALA A 50 -6.47 -8.73 -2.26
CA ALA A 50 -6.59 -9.08 -0.85
C ALA A 50 -6.83 -7.82 0.00
N LYS A 51 -7.41 -8.00 1.19
CA LYS A 51 -7.46 -6.99 2.26
C LYS A 51 -6.30 -7.23 3.23
N VAL A 52 -5.74 -6.17 3.80
CA VAL A 52 -4.73 -6.34 4.85
C VAL A 52 -5.40 -6.49 6.21
N HIS A 53 -4.87 -7.40 7.03
CA HIS A 53 -5.37 -7.65 8.37
C HIS A 53 -5.28 -6.38 9.25
N PRO A 54 -6.30 -6.08 10.08
CA PRO A 54 -6.32 -4.90 10.93
C PRO A 54 -5.11 -4.81 11.87
N ASP A 55 -4.57 -5.93 12.34
CA ASP A 55 -3.39 -5.96 13.22
C ASP A 55 -2.15 -5.33 12.58
N ASP A 56 -2.05 -5.34 11.25
CA ASP A 56 -0.94 -4.72 10.52
C ASP A 56 -1.22 -3.26 10.12
N THR A 57 -2.42 -2.76 10.40
CA THR A 57 -2.86 -1.41 10.03
C THR A 57 -2.06 -0.33 10.77
N GLU A 58 -1.66 -0.57 12.01
CA GLU A 58 -0.84 0.38 12.79
C GLU A 58 0.58 0.51 12.21
N ASN A 59 1.19 -0.62 11.83
CA ASN A 59 2.49 -0.64 11.17
C ASN A 59 2.42 0.12 9.83
N LEU A 60 1.40 -0.15 9.02
CA LEU A 60 1.20 0.55 7.75
C LEU A 60 0.96 2.04 7.96
N ASN A 61 0.12 2.43 8.92
CA ASN A 61 -0.10 3.85 9.23
C ASN A 61 1.21 4.55 9.60
N THR A 62 2.09 3.88 10.36
CA THR A 62 3.40 4.42 10.73
C THR A 62 4.32 4.57 9.51
N ILE A 63 4.35 3.58 8.62
CA ILE A 63 5.11 3.63 7.37
C ILE A 63 4.59 4.74 6.45
N PHE A 64 3.27 4.83 6.24
CA PHE A 64 2.67 5.87 5.40
C PHE A 64 2.83 7.27 6.01
N LYS A 65 2.72 7.42 7.33
CA LYS A 65 2.93 8.71 8.00
C LYS A 65 4.39 9.16 7.89
N SER A 66 5.35 8.28 8.17
CA SER A 66 6.77 8.60 8.04
C SER A 66 7.20 8.87 6.59
N ALA A 67 6.62 8.17 5.61
CA ALA A 67 6.82 8.45 4.20
C ALA A 67 6.27 9.84 3.81
N HIS A 68 5.08 10.20 4.32
CA HIS A 68 4.49 11.51 4.08
C HIS A 68 5.28 12.65 4.74
N GLU A 69 5.75 12.45 5.97
CA GLU A 69 6.60 13.40 6.69
C GLU A 69 7.92 13.63 5.94
N LYS A 70 8.63 12.57 5.54
CA LYS A 70 9.87 12.68 4.76
C LYS A 70 9.66 13.38 3.41
N PHE A 71 8.54 13.13 2.74
CA PHE A 71 8.21 13.81 1.49
C PHE A 71 7.93 15.31 1.71
N SER A 72 7.21 15.64 2.80
CA SER A 72 6.97 17.02 3.20
C SER A 72 8.28 17.75 3.54
N ASP A 73 9.20 17.09 4.24
CA ASP A 73 10.50 17.66 4.60
C ASP A 73 11.37 17.91 3.36
N GLN A 74 11.42 16.97 2.40
CA GLN A 74 12.11 17.19 1.12
C GLN A 74 11.54 18.38 0.32
N LEU A 75 10.22 18.57 0.34
CA LEU A 75 9.58 19.74 -0.29
C LEU A 75 9.90 21.06 0.40
N VAL A 76 10.22 21.04 1.69
CA VAL A 76 10.62 22.23 2.46
C VAL A 76 12.11 22.53 2.25
N GLU A 77 12.97 21.51 2.22
CA GLU A 77 14.42 21.66 2.02
C GLU A 77 14.77 22.19 0.61
N HIS A 78 14.00 21.81 -0.43
CA HIS A 78 14.23 22.27 -1.81
C HIS A 78 13.57 23.60 -2.19
N LYS A 79 12.87 24.30 -1.27
CA LYS A 79 12.28 25.62 -1.56
C LYS A 79 13.30 26.78 -1.59
N GLY A 80 14.58 26.51 -1.32
CA GLY A 80 15.64 27.52 -1.32
C GLY A 80 16.29 27.80 -2.68
N ASP A 81 16.16 26.92 -3.67
CA ASP A 81 17.01 26.95 -4.88
C ASP A 81 16.24 26.93 -6.22
N VAL A 82 14.99 27.39 -6.20
CA VAL A 82 14.25 27.67 -7.44
C VAL A 82 14.32 29.17 -7.75
N PRO A 83 15.13 29.61 -8.74
CA PRO A 83 15.11 30.99 -9.18
C PRO A 83 13.72 31.26 -9.78
N ARG A 84 12.95 32.12 -9.10
CA ARG A 84 11.72 32.67 -9.68
C ARG A 84 12.14 33.53 -10.86
N LYS A 85 11.73 33.12 -12.07
CA LYS A 85 11.85 33.92 -13.29
C LYS A 85 10.64 34.81 -13.44
#